data_AF-A0A9E4Y806-F1
#
_entry.id   AF-A0A9E4Y806-F1
#
_cell.length_a   1.000
_cell.length_b   1.000
_cell.length_c   1.000
_cell.angle_alpha   90.00
_cell.angle_beta   90.00
_cell.angle_gamma   90.00
#
_symmetry.space_group_name_H-M   'P 1'
#
loop_
_entity.id
_entity.type
_entity.pdbx_description
1 polymer ?
#
loop_
_entity_poly.entity_id
_entity_poly.type
_entity_poly.pdbx_seq_one_letter_code
_entity_poly.pdbx_strand_id
1 'polypeptide(L)'
;MPRTIIIASVALAWLVVSWPSPGAERGVYIPHPDSQHAAGQLTVQFADNVPEDRWADIVAAYGATLDRPMIVDGFAVVTVPDDRRGEIGEALAASGVVRTVEEVTYRYPAAIPNDPLWFDQWNLRLIAADDAWDTTQGEGVIVAVVDTGVAYENFGEFKRAPDFAGTSFADPYDFFDDDSHANDDNGHGSHIAGTIAQTTNNSYGVTGVAYKASIMPVKVCGQDLQQNEYRCPTTAIAEGIRWAAEHGAAVINISLSDTGDVTAAEREALEFARNTGAVVIAAAGNGGGDRICDGDPILGYPAAVPSVIAASASGFFGSLSYYSNYGVGEE
;
A
#
# COMPACT_ATOMS: atom_id res chain seq x y z
N MET A 1 -12.88 -12.67 -7.35
CA MET A 1 -12.07 -11.50 -7.76
C MET A 1 -10.79 -11.55 -6.96
N PRO A 2 -9.60 -11.56 -7.60
CA PRO A 2 -8.36 -11.49 -6.85
C PRO A 2 -8.27 -10.11 -6.20
N ARG A 3 -8.04 -10.07 -4.89
CA ARG A 3 -7.69 -8.85 -4.17
C ARG A 3 -6.24 -8.55 -4.49
N THR A 4 -5.98 -7.50 -5.26
CA THR A 4 -4.62 -7.00 -5.44
C THR A 4 -4.21 -6.35 -4.12
N ILE A 5 -3.32 -7.01 -3.37
CA ILE A 5 -2.72 -6.47 -2.16
C ILE A 5 -1.38 -5.88 -2.56
N ILE A 6 -1.26 -4.55 -2.47
CA ILE A 6 0.01 -3.86 -2.64
C ILE A 6 0.66 -3.79 -1.26
N ILE A 7 1.77 -4.49 -1.10
CA ILE A 7 2.49 -4.62 0.17
C ILE A 7 3.71 -3.69 0.11
N ALA A 8 3.73 -2.65 0.93
CA ALA A 8 4.88 -1.77 1.10
C ALA A 8 5.33 -1.77 2.55
N SER A 9 6.58 -2.14 2.78
CA SER A 9 7.26 -2.12 4.07
C SER A 9 8.55 -1.31 3.89
N VAL A 10 8.69 -0.22 4.64
CA VAL A 10 9.87 0.66 4.56
C VAL A 10 10.47 0.80 5.97
N ALA A 11 11.66 0.25 6.16
CA ALA A 11 12.52 0.60 7.28
C ALA A 11 13.52 1.66 6.78
N LEU A 12 13.48 2.88 7.31
CA LEU A 12 14.44 3.94 6.97
C LEU A 12 14.94 4.67 8.23
N ALA A 13 16.26 4.89 8.28
CA ALA A 13 16.95 5.61 9.35
C ALA A 13 16.93 7.14 9.12
N TRP A 14 16.82 7.86 10.23
CA TRP A 14 16.69 9.31 10.44
C TRP A 14 17.57 10.24 9.59
N LEU A 15 16.98 11.33 9.08
CA LEU A 15 17.67 12.56 8.67
C LEU A 15 16.74 13.78 8.82
N VAL A 16 17.12 14.73 9.67
CA VAL A 16 16.40 16.00 9.93
C VAL A 16 16.89 17.07 8.96
N VAL A 17 16.01 17.71 8.19
CA VAL A 17 16.32 18.90 7.37
C VAL A 17 15.27 20.00 7.58
N SER A 18 15.74 21.22 7.81
CA SER A 18 14.95 22.43 8.11
C SER A 18 14.38 23.14 6.86
N TRP A 19 13.12 23.59 6.95
CA TRP A 19 12.34 24.29 5.91
C TRP A 19 12.57 25.82 5.80
N PRO A 20 12.29 26.41 4.61
CA PRO A 20 11.74 27.76 4.47
C PRO A 20 10.31 27.78 3.87
N SER A 21 9.58 28.86 4.17
CA SER A 21 8.11 29.10 4.02
C SER A 21 7.54 29.18 2.57
N PRO A 22 6.20 29.07 2.41
CA PRO A 22 5.53 28.85 1.11
C PRO A 22 5.07 30.14 0.42
N GLY A 23 4.95 30.08 -0.91
CA GLY A 23 4.35 31.14 -1.72
C GLY A 23 3.74 30.62 -3.03
N ALA A 24 2.42 30.89 -3.16
CA ALA A 24 1.56 30.88 -4.35
C ALA A 24 0.87 29.56 -4.76
N GLU A 25 -0.40 29.45 -4.38
CA GLU A 25 -1.39 28.53 -4.92
C GLU A 25 -1.64 28.77 -6.41
N ARG A 26 -1.51 27.71 -7.21
CA ARG A 26 -2.24 27.57 -8.48
C ARG A 26 -3.16 26.37 -8.32
N GLY A 27 -4.46 26.58 -8.42
CA GLY A 27 -5.45 25.52 -8.34
C GLY A 27 -5.14 24.43 -9.35
N VAL A 28 -4.77 23.25 -8.84
CA VAL A 28 -4.56 22.04 -9.64
C VAL A 28 -5.93 21.42 -9.88
N TYR A 29 -6.24 21.19 -11.15
CA TYR A 29 -7.41 20.45 -11.61
C TYR A 29 -7.37 19.03 -11.05
N ILE A 30 -8.39 18.64 -10.27
CA ILE A 30 -8.58 17.27 -9.78
C ILE A 30 -9.58 16.59 -10.74
N PRO A 31 -9.19 15.59 -11.55
CA PRO A 31 -10.15 14.87 -12.37
C PRO A 31 -11.03 13.98 -11.48
N HIS A 32 -12.35 14.08 -11.65
CA HIS A 32 -13.34 13.18 -11.05
C HIS A 32 -13.23 11.75 -11.62
N PRO A 33 -13.36 10.69 -10.80
CA PRO A 33 -13.21 9.28 -11.20
C PRO A 33 -14.44 8.64 -11.89
N ASP A 34 -15.51 9.39 -12.19
CA ASP A 34 -16.81 8.76 -12.48
C ASP A 34 -16.97 8.15 -13.88
N SER A 35 -15.95 8.17 -14.74
CA SER A 35 -15.94 7.32 -15.94
C SER A 35 -14.53 6.98 -16.42
N GLN A 36 -14.01 5.82 -16.02
CA GLN A 36 -12.76 5.27 -16.55
C GLN A 36 -12.82 4.93 -18.06
N HIS A 37 -14.03 4.98 -18.65
CA HIS A 37 -14.30 4.64 -20.04
C HIS A 37 -14.92 5.82 -20.80
N ALA A 38 -14.60 5.93 -22.09
CA ALA A 38 -15.31 6.82 -22.98
C ALA A 38 -16.71 6.26 -23.25
N ALA A 39 -17.74 7.04 -22.92
CA ALA A 39 -19.11 6.71 -23.27
C ALA A 39 -19.24 6.52 -24.79
N GLY A 40 -19.88 5.43 -25.19
CA GLY A 40 -20.25 5.14 -26.56
C GLY A 40 -19.11 4.78 -27.49
N GLN A 41 -17.91 4.44 -26.97
CA GLN A 41 -16.77 4.10 -27.80
C GLN A 41 -16.16 2.74 -27.49
N LEU A 42 -15.77 2.03 -28.56
CA LEU A 42 -14.99 0.80 -28.53
C LEU A 42 -13.76 0.95 -29.42
N THR A 43 -12.67 0.30 -29.02
CA THR A 43 -11.51 0.02 -29.86
C THR A 43 -11.70 -1.35 -30.49
N VAL A 44 -11.63 -1.46 -31.81
CA VAL A 44 -11.84 -2.72 -32.55
C VAL A 44 -10.60 -3.03 -33.37
N GLN A 45 -10.03 -4.23 -33.16
CA GLN A 45 -8.95 -4.75 -34.00
C GLN A 45 -9.54 -5.66 -35.08
N PHE A 46 -9.42 -5.30 -36.36
CA PHE A 46 -9.85 -6.16 -37.46
C PHE A 46 -8.81 -7.26 -37.74
N ALA A 47 -9.26 -8.40 -38.27
CA ALA A 47 -8.35 -9.45 -38.70
C ALA A 47 -7.51 -9.00 -39.92
N ASP A 48 -6.26 -9.44 -40.03
CA ASP A 48 -5.31 -8.98 -41.07
C ASP A 48 -5.83 -9.14 -42.51
N ASN A 49 -6.75 -10.09 -42.74
CA ASN A 49 -7.35 -10.36 -44.03
C ASN A 49 -8.58 -9.49 -44.35
N VAL A 50 -8.97 -8.58 -43.46
CA VAL A 50 -10.11 -7.68 -43.62
C VAL A 50 -9.61 -6.30 -44.04
N PRO A 51 -9.82 -5.91 -45.31
CA PRO A 51 -9.31 -4.63 -45.80
C PRO A 51 -10.07 -3.46 -45.19
N GLU A 52 -9.37 -2.34 -44.97
CA GLU A 52 -9.85 -1.16 -44.24
C GLU A 52 -11.10 -0.53 -44.86
N ASP A 53 -11.23 -0.61 -46.19
CA ASP A 53 -12.42 -0.14 -46.92
C ASP A 53 -13.71 -0.89 -46.58
N ARG A 54 -13.61 -2.04 -45.89
CA ARG A 54 -14.75 -2.85 -45.42
C ARG A 54 -15.14 -2.58 -43.97
N TRP A 55 -14.30 -1.90 -43.20
CA TRP A 55 -14.49 -1.76 -41.75
C TRP A 55 -15.79 -1.04 -41.40
N ALA A 56 -16.14 0.01 -42.15
CA ALA A 56 -17.39 0.76 -41.97
C ALA A 56 -18.63 -0.13 -42.18
N ASP A 57 -18.66 -0.91 -43.26
CA ASP A 57 -19.77 -1.82 -43.57
C ASP A 57 -19.92 -2.91 -42.51
N ILE A 58 -18.79 -3.44 -42.02
CA ILE A 58 -18.77 -4.49 -41.00
C ILE A 58 -19.39 -3.97 -39.71
N VAL A 59 -18.92 -2.84 -39.18
CA VAL A 59 -19.44 -2.33 -37.90
C VAL A 59 -20.88 -1.83 -38.01
N ALA A 60 -21.27 -1.29 -39.17
CA ALA A 60 -22.65 -0.88 -39.45
C ALA A 60 -23.64 -2.06 -39.38
N ALA A 61 -23.23 -3.26 -39.77
CA ALA A 61 -24.06 -4.47 -39.67
C ALA A 61 -24.44 -4.82 -38.22
N TYR A 62 -23.69 -4.32 -37.23
CA TYR A 62 -23.93 -4.53 -35.80
C TYR A 62 -24.57 -3.31 -35.12
N GLY A 63 -24.97 -2.29 -35.87
CA GLY A 63 -25.54 -1.06 -35.31
C GLY A 63 -24.51 -0.11 -34.71
N ALA A 64 -23.24 -0.26 -35.10
CA ALA A 64 -22.14 0.60 -34.72
C ALA A 64 -21.73 1.50 -35.90
N THR A 65 -20.98 2.57 -35.63
CA THR A 65 -20.46 3.47 -36.66
C THR A 65 -18.94 3.53 -36.56
N LEU A 66 -18.24 3.36 -37.68
CA LEU A 66 -16.80 3.60 -37.72
C LEU A 66 -16.55 5.09 -37.52
N ASP A 67 -15.90 5.47 -36.42
CA ASP A 67 -15.51 6.86 -36.16
C ASP A 67 -14.25 7.18 -36.97
N ARG A 68 -13.17 6.43 -36.70
CA ARG A 68 -11.92 6.55 -37.46
C ARG A 68 -11.03 5.30 -37.35
N PRO A 69 -10.24 5.00 -38.39
CA PRO A 69 -9.05 4.18 -38.24
C PRO A 69 -8.08 4.79 -37.22
N MET A 70 -7.34 3.94 -36.50
CA MET A 70 -6.23 4.36 -35.68
C MET A 70 -4.95 4.35 -36.51
N ILE A 71 -3.96 5.15 -36.10
CA ILE A 71 -2.60 5.09 -36.68
C ILE A 71 -1.93 3.74 -36.34
N VAL A 72 -2.42 3.05 -35.31
CA VAL A 72 -2.00 1.68 -34.98
C VAL A 72 -2.66 0.72 -35.95
N ASP A 73 -1.84 0.01 -36.73
CA ASP A 73 -2.30 -0.86 -37.82
C ASP A 73 -3.34 -1.90 -37.36
N GLY A 74 -4.43 -2.00 -38.13
CA GLY A 74 -5.51 -2.96 -37.88
C GLY A 74 -6.52 -2.53 -36.82
N PHE A 75 -6.37 -1.35 -36.20
CA PHE A 75 -7.30 -0.85 -35.18
C PHE A 75 -8.17 0.30 -35.67
N ALA A 76 -9.38 0.39 -35.13
CA ALA A 76 -10.27 1.53 -35.30
C ALA A 76 -10.99 1.90 -34.01
N VAL A 77 -11.41 3.16 -33.93
CA VAL A 77 -12.38 3.64 -32.95
C VAL A 77 -13.77 3.51 -33.57
N VAL A 78 -14.68 2.90 -32.82
CA VAL A 78 -16.06 2.62 -33.24
C VAL A 78 -17.01 3.22 -32.23
N THR A 79 -18.00 3.98 -32.72
CA THR A 79 -19.07 4.55 -31.91
C THR A 79 -20.24 3.56 -31.81
N VAL A 80 -20.76 3.36 -30.61
CA VAL A 80 -21.89 2.48 -30.30
C VAL A 80 -22.88 3.18 -29.37
N PRO A 81 -24.19 2.87 -29.44
CA PRO A 81 -25.14 3.30 -28.41
C PRO A 81 -24.70 2.80 -27.03
N ASP A 82 -24.67 3.69 -26.03
CA ASP A 82 -24.23 3.39 -24.66
C ASP A 82 -24.97 2.21 -24.03
N ASP A 83 -26.28 2.15 -24.25
CA ASP A 83 -27.19 1.12 -23.73
C ASP A 83 -26.99 -0.26 -24.40
N ARG A 84 -26.30 -0.31 -25.54
CA ARG A 84 -26.02 -1.53 -26.32
C ARG A 84 -24.54 -1.83 -26.49
N ARG A 85 -23.66 -1.08 -25.83
CA ARG A 85 -22.20 -1.22 -25.95
C ARG A 85 -21.71 -2.65 -25.69
N GLY A 86 -22.19 -3.29 -24.63
CA GLY A 86 -21.82 -4.67 -24.29
C GLY A 86 -22.30 -5.68 -25.33
N GLU A 87 -23.58 -5.61 -25.71
CA GLU A 87 -24.19 -6.48 -26.72
C GLU A 87 -23.47 -6.39 -28.07
N ILE A 88 -23.20 -5.17 -28.53
CA ILE A 88 -22.54 -4.92 -29.82
C ILE A 88 -21.07 -5.36 -29.76
N GLY A 89 -20.38 -5.11 -28.64
CA GLY A 89 -19.00 -5.53 -28.44
C GLY A 89 -18.84 -7.05 -28.49
N GLU A 90 -19.72 -7.79 -27.80
CA GLU A 90 -19.76 -9.25 -27.83
C GLU A 90 -20.06 -9.79 -29.25
N ALA A 91 -21.03 -9.18 -29.95
CA ALA A 91 -21.40 -9.59 -31.29
C ALA A 91 -20.28 -9.34 -32.32
N LEU A 92 -19.56 -8.22 -32.21
CA LEU A 92 -18.37 -7.92 -33.01
C LEU A 92 -17.23 -8.89 -32.71
N ALA A 93 -16.96 -9.18 -31.45
CA ALA A 93 -15.93 -10.15 -31.06
C ALA A 93 -16.22 -11.57 -31.58
N ALA A 94 -17.51 -11.96 -31.66
CA ALA A 94 -17.94 -13.25 -32.19
C ALA A 94 -18.02 -13.31 -33.73
N SER A 95 -17.79 -12.21 -34.44
CA SER A 95 -17.98 -12.10 -35.90
C SER A 95 -17.00 -12.92 -36.75
N GLY A 96 -15.84 -13.29 -36.18
CA GLY A 96 -14.75 -13.96 -36.90
C GLY A 96 -13.96 -13.04 -37.85
N VAL A 97 -14.32 -11.76 -37.97
CA VAL A 97 -13.63 -10.74 -38.77
C VAL A 97 -12.94 -9.68 -37.91
N VAL A 98 -13.11 -9.77 -36.60
CA VAL A 98 -12.48 -8.94 -35.57
C VAL A 98 -11.67 -9.84 -34.65
N ARG A 99 -10.47 -9.40 -34.26
CA ARG A 99 -9.57 -10.08 -33.33
C ARG A 99 -9.85 -9.72 -31.88
N THR A 100 -10.02 -8.44 -31.59
CA THR A 100 -10.29 -7.93 -30.25
C THR A 100 -11.27 -6.77 -30.30
N VAL A 101 -12.05 -6.65 -29.23
CA VAL A 101 -12.90 -5.49 -28.95
C VAL A 101 -12.59 -5.06 -27.52
N GLU A 102 -12.20 -3.81 -27.35
CA GLU A 102 -11.79 -3.24 -26.07
C GLU A 102 -12.58 -1.97 -25.79
N GLU A 103 -12.86 -1.70 -24.52
CA GLU A 103 -13.43 -0.42 -24.14
C GLU A 103 -12.35 0.67 -24.23
N VAL A 104 -12.71 1.84 -24.77
CA VAL A 104 -11.80 2.99 -24.74
C VAL A 104 -11.71 3.49 -23.31
N THR A 105 -10.52 3.37 -22.70
CA THR A 105 -10.25 3.90 -21.35
C THR A 105 -9.47 5.21 -21.40
N TYR A 106 -9.74 6.13 -20.48
CA TYR A 106 -8.89 7.31 -20.30
C TYR A 106 -7.65 6.97 -19.46
N ARG A 107 -6.56 7.69 -19.73
CA ARG A 107 -5.37 7.76 -18.86
C ARG A 107 -5.28 9.19 -18.37
N TYR A 108 -5.18 9.37 -17.05
CA TYR A 108 -4.96 10.68 -16.44
C TYR A 108 -3.47 10.83 -16.09
N PRO A 109 -2.94 12.06 -15.99
CA PRO A 109 -1.65 12.26 -15.36
C PRO A 109 -1.69 11.68 -13.94
N ALA A 110 -0.64 10.96 -13.53
CA ALA A 110 -0.54 10.42 -12.18
C ALA A 110 -0.88 11.49 -11.14
N ALA A 111 -1.71 11.13 -10.15
CA ALA A 111 -2.08 12.04 -9.08
C ALA A 111 -0.81 12.47 -8.33
N ILE A 112 -0.44 13.75 -8.45
CA ILE A 112 0.65 14.33 -7.67
C ILE A 112 0.04 14.84 -6.36
N PRO A 113 0.41 14.27 -5.20
CA PRO A 113 -0.06 14.77 -3.92
C PRO A 113 0.31 16.24 -3.72
N ASN A 114 -0.56 17.01 -3.05
CA ASN A 114 -0.28 18.42 -2.74
C ASN A 114 0.61 18.61 -1.49
N ASP A 115 1.09 17.51 -0.90
CA ASP A 115 1.89 17.48 0.32
C ASP A 115 3.32 18.01 0.03
N PRO A 116 3.84 18.99 0.79
CA PRO A 116 5.07 19.71 0.45
C PRO A 116 6.33 18.84 0.32
N LEU A 117 6.40 17.71 1.02
CA LEU A 117 7.55 16.81 1.04
C LEU A 117 7.42 15.63 0.06
N TRP A 118 6.37 15.58 -0.77
CA TRP A 118 6.16 14.51 -1.75
C TRP A 118 7.40 14.24 -2.63
N PHE A 119 8.06 15.31 -3.10
CA PHE A 119 9.23 15.18 -3.97
C PHE A 119 10.46 14.62 -3.26
N ASP A 120 10.51 14.70 -1.92
CA ASP A 120 11.57 14.13 -1.10
C ASP A 120 11.30 12.64 -0.77
N GLN A 121 10.05 12.19 -0.86
CA GLN A 121 9.62 10.80 -0.67
C GLN A 121 9.86 9.94 -1.92
N TRP A 122 11.12 9.82 -2.29
CA TRP A 122 11.56 8.98 -3.42
C TRP A 122 11.08 7.54 -3.35
N ASN A 123 10.90 7.01 -2.15
CA ASN A 123 10.50 5.64 -1.87
C ASN A 123 9.10 5.31 -2.43
N LEU A 124 8.16 6.26 -2.40
CA LEU A 124 6.80 6.03 -2.88
C LEU A 124 6.73 5.87 -4.40
N ARG A 125 7.56 6.63 -5.13
CA ARG A 125 7.71 6.47 -6.58
C ARG A 125 8.47 5.20 -6.95
N LEU A 126 9.45 4.78 -6.14
CA LEU A 126 10.19 3.54 -6.38
C LEU A 126 9.27 2.31 -6.37
N ILE A 127 8.22 2.33 -5.54
CA ILE A 127 7.22 1.26 -5.46
C ILE A 127 5.99 1.51 -6.34
N ALA A 128 6.02 2.54 -7.20
CA ALA A 128 4.90 2.96 -8.06
C ALA A 128 3.58 3.17 -7.27
N ALA A 129 3.66 3.76 -6.08
CA ALA A 129 2.48 4.06 -5.26
C ALA A 129 1.54 5.05 -5.98
N ASP A 130 2.11 6.00 -6.73
CA ASP A 130 1.37 6.96 -7.53
C ASP A 130 0.55 6.31 -8.65
N ASP A 131 1.08 5.29 -9.33
CA ASP A 131 0.32 4.50 -10.30
C ASP A 131 -0.80 3.69 -9.61
N ALA A 132 -0.53 3.16 -8.40
CA ALA A 132 -1.50 2.37 -7.65
C ALA A 132 -2.72 3.20 -7.19
N TRP A 133 -2.51 4.49 -6.89
CA TRP A 133 -3.56 5.38 -6.44
C TRP A 133 -4.63 5.67 -7.48
N ASP A 134 -4.41 5.38 -8.77
CA ASP A 134 -5.49 5.44 -9.76
C ASP A 134 -6.53 4.32 -9.57
N THR A 135 -6.18 3.27 -8.82
CA THR A 135 -7.04 2.10 -8.57
C THR A 135 -7.56 2.03 -7.13
N THR A 136 -6.71 2.28 -6.13
CA THR A 136 -7.08 2.19 -4.71
C THR A 136 -6.14 3.01 -3.84
N GLN A 137 -6.64 3.54 -2.72
CA GLN A 137 -5.80 4.19 -1.71
C GLN A 137 -5.94 3.53 -0.32
N GLY A 138 -6.48 2.31 -0.29
CA GLY A 138 -6.58 1.49 0.93
C GLY A 138 -7.92 1.56 1.66
N GLU A 139 -8.97 2.10 1.05
CA GLU A 139 -10.29 2.20 1.67
C GLU A 139 -10.79 0.87 2.24
N GLY A 140 -11.26 0.90 3.49
CA GLY A 140 -11.84 -0.26 4.17
C GLY A 140 -10.82 -1.30 4.63
N VAL A 141 -9.52 -1.06 4.44
CA VAL A 141 -8.44 -1.89 4.98
C VAL A 141 -8.02 -1.37 6.35
N ILE A 142 -7.98 -2.25 7.35
CA ILE A 142 -7.39 -1.97 8.66
C ILE A 142 -5.96 -2.51 8.68
N VAL A 143 -5.00 -1.63 9.00
CA VAL A 143 -3.59 -1.97 9.15
C VAL A 143 -3.19 -1.79 10.61
N ALA A 144 -2.87 -2.87 11.29
CA ALA A 144 -2.35 -2.84 12.64
C ALA A 144 -0.86 -2.47 12.64
N VAL A 145 -0.49 -1.54 13.51
CA VAL A 145 0.88 -1.13 13.77
C VAL A 145 1.25 -1.64 15.15
N VAL A 146 1.91 -2.80 15.19
CA VAL A 146 2.37 -3.48 16.42
C VAL A 146 3.75 -2.94 16.78
N ASP A 147 3.80 -1.89 17.59
CA ASP A 147 5.00 -1.04 17.75
C ASP A 147 5.00 -0.24 19.08
N THR A 148 5.64 0.93 19.14
CA THR A 148 5.76 1.82 20.32
C THR A 148 4.48 2.59 20.68
N GLY A 149 3.41 2.42 19.91
CA GLY A 149 2.20 3.24 19.93
C GLY A 149 2.13 4.19 18.74
N VAL A 150 1.06 5.00 18.67
CA VAL A 150 0.87 5.99 17.61
C VAL A 150 0.41 7.33 18.21
N ALA A 151 0.87 8.46 17.68
CA ALA A 151 0.39 9.78 18.02
C ALA A 151 -1.02 10.06 17.41
N TYR A 152 -2.00 9.21 17.69
CA TYR A 152 -3.32 9.21 17.04
C TYR A 152 -4.38 10.08 17.75
N GLU A 153 -4.16 10.42 19.03
CA GLU A 153 -5.11 11.16 19.85
C GLU A 153 -4.45 12.20 20.76
N ASN A 154 -5.27 13.05 21.37
CA ASN A 154 -4.84 13.92 22.46
C ASN A 154 -5.24 13.28 23.79
N PHE A 155 -4.28 12.73 24.52
CA PHE A 155 -4.52 12.06 25.80
C PHE A 155 -3.39 12.41 26.78
N GLY A 156 -3.74 13.00 27.93
CA GLY A 156 -2.72 13.48 28.89
C GLY A 156 -1.70 14.43 28.25
N GLU A 157 -0.42 14.07 28.35
CA GLU A 157 0.70 14.80 27.73
C GLU A 157 0.83 14.53 26.22
N PHE A 158 0.29 13.42 25.73
CA PHE A 158 0.32 13.04 24.33
C PHE A 158 -0.55 13.97 23.48
N LYS A 159 -0.09 14.18 22.24
CA LYS A 159 -0.76 15.01 21.25
C LYS A 159 -0.85 14.25 19.94
N ARG A 160 -2.02 14.37 19.30
CA ARG A 160 -2.21 13.83 17.96
C ARG A 160 -1.25 14.55 17.01
N ALA A 161 -0.51 13.79 16.21
CA ALA A 161 0.34 14.40 15.20
C ALA A 161 -0.54 15.19 14.20
N PRO A 162 -0.18 16.42 13.83
CA PRO A 162 -0.99 17.22 12.90
C PRO A 162 -1.26 16.51 11.57
N ASP A 163 -0.28 15.75 11.07
CA ASP A 163 -0.39 15.03 9.78
C ASP A 163 -1.28 13.77 9.86
N PHE A 164 -1.77 13.43 11.04
CA PHE A 164 -2.79 12.41 11.22
C PHE A 164 -4.20 12.96 11.26
N ALA A 165 -4.44 14.26 11.08
CA ALA A 165 -5.77 14.87 11.27
C ALA A 165 -6.90 14.23 10.44
N GLY A 166 -6.60 13.75 9.22
CA GLY A 166 -7.54 13.03 8.36
C GLY A 166 -7.39 11.51 8.36
N THR A 167 -6.38 10.97 9.05
CA THR A 167 -6.18 9.51 9.19
C THR A 167 -7.28 8.91 10.06
N SER A 168 -7.80 7.76 9.61
CA SER A 168 -8.77 6.97 10.37
C SER A 168 -8.04 6.01 11.32
N PHE A 169 -8.54 5.88 12.54
CA PHE A 169 -7.99 4.98 13.56
C PHE A 169 -9.07 4.00 14.04
N ALA A 170 -8.68 2.76 14.32
CA ALA A 170 -9.57 1.70 14.77
C ALA A 170 -8.97 0.93 15.95
N ASP A 171 -9.80 0.63 16.95
CA ASP A 171 -9.54 -0.32 18.05
C ASP A 171 -8.11 -0.27 18.65
N PRO A 172 -7.64 0.90 19.12
CA PRO A 172 -6.31 1.00 19.73
C PRO A 172 -6.23 0.21 21.04
N TYR A 173 -5.09 -0.43 21.29
CA TYR A 173 -4.82 -1.09 22.58
C TYR A 173 -3.33 -1.08 22.93
N ASP A 174 -3.03 -0.86 24.21
CA ASP A 174 -1.70 -0.88 24.79
C ASP A 174 -1.50 -2.16 25.61
N PHE A 175 -0.72 -3.10 25.09
CA PHE A 175 -0.34 -4.34 25.77
C PHE A 175 0.90 -4.20 26.64
N PHE A 176 1.56 -3.04 26.62
CA PHE A 176 2.68 -2.75 27.51
C PHE A 176 2.18 -2.26 28.88
N ASP A 177 1.25 -1.30 28.88
CA ASP A 177 0.67 -0.71 30.09
C ASP A 177 -0.74 -1.23 30.43
N ASP A 178 -1.31 -2.10 29.58
CA ASP A 178 -2.63 -2.76 29.71
C ASP A 178 -3.80 -1.77 29.78
N ASP A 179 -3.91 -0.90 28.77
CA ASP A 179 -5.02 0.03 28.63
C ASP A 179 -5.44 0.28 27.17
N SER A 180 -6.46 1.12 26.96
CA SER A 180 -7.00 1.43 25.63
C SER A 180 -6.30 2.63 24.94
N HIS A 181 -5.16 3.07 25.44
CA HIS A 181 -4.49 4.31 25.09
C HIS A 181 -3.08 4.05 24.56
N ALA A 182 -3.01 3.44 23.37
CA ALA A 182 -1.77 3.08 22.65
C ALA A 182 -0.98 4.29 22.10
N ASN A 183 -0.74 5.29 22.95
CA ASN A 183 -0.08 6.55 22.60
C ASN A 183 1.43 6.33 22.50
N ASP A 184 2.05 7.01 21.54
CA ASP A 184 3.48 6.84 21.26
C ASP A 184 4.36 7.69 22.18
N ASP A 185 5.23 7.03 22.94
CA ASP A 185 6.23 7.62 23.83
C ASP A 185 7.65 7.61 23.24
N ASN A 186 7.82 7.11 22.01
CA ASN A 186 9.11 6.97 21.34
C ASN A 186 9.18 7.69 20.00
N GLY A 187 8.12 7.61 19.20
CA GLY A 187 8.01 8.17 17.85
C GLY A 187 8.17 7.13 16.74
N HIS A 188 8.67 5.92 17.02
CA HIS A 188 8.89 4.88 16.01
C HIS A 188 7.56 4.41 15.38
N GLY A 189 6.59 3.99 16.20
CA GLY A 189 5.29 3.55 15.71
C GLY A 189 4.51 4.66 14.97
N SER A 190 4.63 5.92 15.40
CA SER A 190 4.07 7.06 14.65
C SER A 190 4.72 7.24 13.29
N HIS A 191 6.04 7.04 13.16
CA HIS A 191 6.73 7.12 11.87
C HIS A 191 6.26 6.00 10.92
N ILE A 192 6.07 4.79 11.45
CA ILE A 192 5.53 3.65 10.69
C ILE A 192 4.08 3.90 10.26
N ALA A 193 3.21 4.28 11.19
CA ALA A 193 1.82 4.63 10.89
C ALA A 193 1.71 5.77 9.86
N GLY A 194 2.64 6.73 9.93
CA GLY A 194 2.76 7.82 8.96
C GLY A 194 3.04 7.30 7.56
N THR A 195 4.10 6.49 7.42
CA THR A 195 4.47 5.86 6.16
C THR A 195 3.29 5.09 5.54
N ILE A 196 2.50 4.40 6.36
CA ILE A 196 1.35 3.62 5.91
C ILE A 196 0.20 4.52 5.47
N ALA A 197 -0.35 5.35 6.36
CA ALA A 197 -1.63 6.01 6.10
C ALA A 197 -1.76 7.40 6.74
N GLN A 198 -0.69 8.19 6.80
CA GLN A 198 -0.86 9.61 7.12
C GLN A 198 -1.80 10.31 6.15
N THR A 199 -2.33 11.44 6.60
CA THR A 199 -3.23 12.26 5.79
C THR A 199 -2.47 12.75 4.56
N THR A 200 -2.98 12.43 3.38
CA THR A 200 -2.43 12.87 2.09
C THR A 200 -3.36 13.89 1.46
N ASN A 201 -2.81 14.80 0.66
CA ASN A 201 -3.51 15.91 0.04
C ASN A 201 -4.02 16.98 1.02
N ASN A 202 -3.34 17.17 2.15
CA ASN A 202 -3.70 18.16 3.17
C ASN A 202 -2.82 19.43 3.14
N SER A 203 -1.94 19.56 2.14
CA SER A 203 -0.95 20.64 1.99
C SER A 203 0.02 20.76 3.18
N TYR A 204 0.26 19.65 3.87
CA TYR A 204 1.12 19.55 5.03
C TYR A 204 1.99 18.29 4.95
N GLY A 205 3.18 18.34 5.56
CA GLY A 205 4.04 17.18 5.75
C GLY A 205 4.29 16.32 4.50
N VAL A 206 4.06 15.02 4.66
CA VAL A 206 4.40 13.94 3.73
C VAL A 206 3.13 13.24 3.18
N THR A 207 3.30 12.18 2.40
CA THR A 207 2.23 11.35 1.82
C THR A 207 2.31 9.92 2.38
N GLY A 208 1.16 9.31 2.70
CA GLY A 208 1.07 7.89 3.08
C GLY A 208 0.87 6.96 1.88
N VAL A 209 1.34 5.71 1.96
CA VAL A 209 1.18 4.70 0.89
C VAL A 209 -0.29 4.36 0.64
N ALA A 210 -1.04 4.08 1.70
CA ALA A 210 -2.44 3.68 1.69
C ALA A 210 -3.23 4.68 2.55
N TYR A 211 -3.22 5.95 2.14
CA TYR A 211 -3.70 7.10 2.92
C TYR A 211 -5.20 7.14 3.20
N LYS A 212 -5.98 6.16 2.72
CA LYS A 212 -7.38 5.94 3.12
C LYS A 212 -7.62 4.64 3.89
N ALA A 213 -6.56 3.90 4.22
CA ALA A 213 -6.65 2.82 5.19
C ALA A 213 -6.89 3.36 6.61
N SER A 214 -7.39 2.49 7.50
CA SER A 214 -7.46 2.79 8.92
C SER A 214 -6.25 2.18 9.63
N ILE A 215 -5.63 2.94 10.52
CA ILE A 215 -4.55 2.45 11.37
C ILE A 215 -5.14 1.89 12.66
N MET A 216 -4.68 0.72 13.08
CA MET A 216 -4.95 0.16 14.40
C MET A 216 -3.67 0.26 15.25
N PRO A 217 -3.57 1.25 16.16
CA PRO A 217 -2.44 1.37 17.07
C PRO A 217 -2.41 0.21 18.06
N VAL A 218 -1.35 -0.60 18.03
CA VAL A 218 -1.15 -1.71 18.96
C VAL A 218 0.19 -1.52 19.64
N LYS A 219 0.19 -0.97 20.85
CA LYS A 219 1.43 -0.67 21.58
C LYS A 219 1.91 -1.92 22.32
N VAL A 220 3.15 -2.32 22.04
CA VAL A 220 3.80 -3.51 22.62
C VAL A 220 5.19 -3.20 23.17
N CYS A 221 5.66 -1.96 22.98
CA CYS A 221 6.91 -1.45 23.51
C CYS A 221 6.64 -0.25 24.39
N GLY A 222 7.44 -0.09 25.45
CA GLY A 222 7.34 1.05 26.35
C GLY A 222 8.53 1.17 27.28
N GLN A 223 8.54 2.26 28.04
CA GLN A 223 9.57 2.53 29.04
C GLN A 223 9.28 1.73 30.31
N ASP A 224 10.10 0.71 30.60
CA ASP A 224 10.06 0.11 31.93
C ASP A 224 10.73 1.02 32.95
N LEU A 225 9.94 1.53 33.88
CA LEU A 225 10.38 2.39 34.97
C LEU A 225 11.17 1.63 36.04
N GLN A 226 11.01 0.30 36.17
CA GLN A 226 11.74 -0.50 37.15
C GLN A 226 13.16 -0.80 36.69
N GLN A 227 13.35 -1.16 35.41
CA GLN A 227 14.67 -1.44 34.83
C GLN A 227 15.31 -0.20 34.17
N ASN A 228 14.57 0.91 34.04
CA ASN A 228 15.00 2.12 33.33
C ASN A 228 15.48 1.81 31.90
N GLU A 229 14.72 0.99 31.20
CA GLU A 229 15.01 0.50 29.85
C GLU A 229 13.75 0.53 28.97
N TYR A 230 13.93 0.93 27.71
CA TYR A 230 12.87 0.85 26.71
C TYR A 230 12.89 -0.54 26.07
N ARG A 231 11.78 -1.26 26.09
CA ARG A 231 11.74 -2.66 25.64
C ARG A 231 10.39 -3.04 25.03
N CYS A 232 10.39 -4.15 24.30
CA CYS A 232 9.22 -4.76 23.69
C CYS A 232 9.10 -6.21 24.18
N PRO A 233 8.32 -6.49 25.25
CA PRO A 233 8.17 -7.85 25.75
C PRO A 233 7.53 -8.78 24.71
N THR A 234 8.08 -9.97 24.50
CA THR A 234 7.54 -10.96 23.55
C THR A 234 6.10 -11.37 23.88
N THR A 235 5.70 -11.31 25.15
CA THR A 235 4.30 -11.52 25.57
C THR A 235 3.36 -10.45 25.03
N ALA A 236 3.73 -9.17 25.13
CA ALA A 236 2.94 -8.07 24.60
C ALA A 236 2.89 -8.11 23.06
N ILE A 237 4.00 -8.51 22.41
CA ILE A 237 4.05 -8.72 20.96
C ILE A 237 3.06 -9.82 20.54
N ALA A 238 3.08 -10.98 21.21
CA ALA A 238 2.16 -12.08 20.92
C ALA A 238 0.69 -11.68 21.11
N GLU A 239 0.37 -11.03 22.22
CA GLU A 239 -0.99 -10.54 22.50
C GLU A 239 -1.44 -9.49 21.48
N GLY A 240 -0.55 -8.55 21.13
CA GLY A 240 -0.81 -7.52 20.13
C GLY A 240 -1.09 -8.07 18.73
N ILE A 241 -0.29 -9.05 18.28
CA ILE A 241 -0.52 -9.74 17.00
C ILE A 241 -1.89 -10.41 17.00
N ARG A 242 -2.22 -11.12 18.08
CA ARG A 242 -3.48 -11.85 18.14
C ARG A 242 -4.69 -10.93 18.24
N TRP A 243 -4.60 -9.89 19.06
CA TRP A 243 -5.62 -8.86 19.19
C TRP A 243 -5.92 -8.21 17.83
N ALA A 244 -4.88 -7.81 17.11
CA ALA A 244 -5.02 -7.20 15.79
C ALA A 244 -5.79 -8.11 14.82
N ALA A 245 -5.44 -9.40 14.76
CA ALA A 245 -6.14 -10.38 13.94
C ALA A 245 -7.61 -10.57 14.36
N GLU A 246 -7.89 -10.66 15.66
CA GLU A 246 -9.25 -10.81 16.19
C GLU A 246 -10.14 -9.58 15.91
N HIS A 247 -9.54 -8.39 15.88
CA HIS A 247 -10.22 -7.12 15.64
C HIS A 247 -10.22 -6.71 14.17
N GLY A 248 -9.96 -7.67 13.26
CA GLY A 248 -10.19 -7.50 11.83
C GLY A 248 -9.09 -6.74 11.09
N ALA A 249 -7.88 -6.62 11.67
CA ALA A 249 -6.73 -6.15 10.92
C ALA A 249 -6.50 -7.06 9.70
N ALA A 250 -6.57 -6.48 8.51
CA ALA A 250 -6.27 -7.19 7.27
C ALA A 250 -4.75 -7.31 7.06
N VAL A 251 -3.99 -6.36 7.60
CA VAL A 251 -2.53 -6.32 7.56
C VAL A 251 -2.00 -6.03 8.96
N ILE A 252 -0.97 -6.76 9.39
CA ILE A 252 -0.28 -6.55 10.66
C ILE A 252 1.18 -6.23 10.34
N ASN A 253 1.60 -5.01 10.63
CA ASN A 253 2.98 -4.56 10.46
C ASN A 253 3.73 -4.66 11.78
N ILE A 254 4.84 -5.39 11.77
CA ILE A 254 5.75 -5.58 12.91
C ILE A 254 7.13 -5.04 12.50
N SER A 255 7.38 -3.75 12.73
CA SER A 255 8.67 -3.12 12.42
C SER A 255 9.69 -3.33 13.55
N LEU A 256 9.62 -4.50 14.18
CA LEU A 256 10.48 -4.94 15.27
C LEU A 256 11.23 -6.20 14.82
N SER A 257 12.45 -6.38 15.31
CA SER A 257 13.26 -7.55 14.98
C SER A 257 14.20 -7.88 16.12
N ASP A 258 14.30 -9.16 16.46
CA ASP A 258 15.30 -9.69 17.40
C ASP A 258 16.10 -10.85 16.78
N THR A 259 17.19 -11.19 17.46
CA THR A 259 18.12 -12.28 17.19
C THR A 259 17.71 -13.61 17.85
N GLY A 260 16.81 -13.60 18.84
CA GLY A 260 16.22 -14.81 19.41
C GLY A 260 15.09 -15.37 18.52
N ASP A 261 14.90 -16.69 18.56
CA ASP A 261 13.74 -17.36 17.95
C ASP A 261 12.43 -16.85 18.58
N VAL A 262 11.32 -16.92 17.84
CA VAL A 262 10.00 -16.60 18.37
C VAL A 262 9.64 -17.54 19.52
N THR A 263 9.00 -16.98 20.54
CA THR A 263 8.42 -17.78 21.61
C THR A 263 7.24 -18.62 21.08
N ALA A 264 6.86 -19.66 21.83
CA ALA A 264 5.69 -20.46 21.49
C ALA A 264 4.39 -19.63 21.41
N ALA A 265 4.29 -18.56 22.20
CA ALA A 265 3.15 -17.65 22.18
C ALA A 265 3.13 -16.79 20.91
N GLU A 266 4.27 -16.21 20.51
CA GLU A 266 4.39 -15.47 19.25
C GLU A 266 4.09 -16.36 18.06
N ARG A 267 4.59 -17.61 18.06
CA ARG A 267 4.31 -18.58 16.99
C ARG A 267 2.81 -18.88 16.87
N GLU A 268 2.10 -19.10 17.98
CA GLU A 268 0.64 -19.29 17.97
C GLU A 268 -0.09 -18.05 17.43
N ALA A 269 0.30 -16.86 17.88
CA ALA A 269 -0.34 -15.62 17.45
C ALA A 269 -0.14 -15.36 15.93
N LEU A 270 1.05 -15.62 15.40
CA LEU A 270 1.35 -15.53 13.97
C LEU A 270 0.55 -16.54 13.14
N GLU A 271 0.45 -17.79 13.60
CA GLU A 271 -0.38 -18.81 12.97
C GLU A 271 -1.86 -18.43 13.01
N PHE A 272 -2.33 -17.91 14.14
CA PHE A 272 -3.71 -17.44 14.28
C PHE A 272 -4.00 -16.29 13.30
N ALA A 273 -3.14 -15.27 13.25
CA ALA A 273 -3.28 -14.16 12.32
C ALA A 273 -3.39 -14.65 10.87
N ARG A 274 -2.50 -15.55 10.45
CA ARG A 274 -2.59 -16.18 9.12
C ARG A 274 -3.92 -16.92 8.91
N ASN A 275 -4.39 -17.66 9.90
CA ASN A 275 -5.63 -18.45 9.79
C ASN A 275 -6.90 -17.57 9.74
N THR A 276 -6.86 -16.35 10.29
CA THR A 276 -7.93 -15.35 10.09
C THR A 276 -7.89 -14.70 8.70
N GLY A 277 -6.81 -14.90 7.95
CA GLY A 277 -6.59 -14.29 6.64
C GLY A 277 -5.85 -12.95 6.69
N ALA A 278 -5.33 -12.55 7.86
CA ALA A 278 -4.47 -11.38 7.98
C ALA A 278 -3.11 -11.64 7.34
N VAL A 279 -2.56 -10.62 6.68
CA VAL A 279 -1.20 -10.64 6.15
C VAL A 279 -0.26 -10.06 7.21
N VAL A 280 0.72 -10.84 7.65
CA VAL A 280 1.73 -10.37 8.61
C VAL A 280 3.00 -10.00 7.86
N ILE A 281 3.52 -8.81 8.13
CA ILE A 281 4.75 -8.28 7.55
C ILE A 281 5.68 -7.90 8.70
N ALA A 282 6.94 -8.33 8.63
CA ALA A 282 7.93 -8.01 9.65
C ALA A 282 9.27 -7.56 9.06
N ALA A 283 9.95 -6.66 9.75
CA ALA A 283 11.26 -6.16 9.35
C ALA A 283 12.32 -7.27 9.41
N ALA A 284 13.13 -7.41 8.36
CA ALA A 284 14.21 -8.40 8.29
C ALA A 284 15.28 -8.19 9.38
N GLY A 285 15.41 -6.98 9.91
CA GLY A 285 16.40 -6.56 10.90
C GLY A 285 17.49 -5.64 10.34
N ASN A 286 18.19 -4.96 11.24
CA ASN A 286 19.17 -3.90 10.91
C ASN A 286 20.61 -4.26 11.34
N GLY A 287 20.99 -5.55 11.27
CA GLY A 287 22.32 -6.04 11.61
C GLY A 287 23.30 -6.10 10.44
N GLY A 288 22.86 -5.76 9.23
CA GLY A 288 23.66 -5.87 8.00
C GLY A 288 24.06 -7.31 7.66
N GLY A 289 25.17 -7.45 6.93
CA GLY A 289 25.77 -8.75 6.60
C GLY A 289 26.47 -9.45 7.77
N ASP A 290 26.54 -8.83 8.95
CA ASP A 290 27.22 -9.40 10.13
C ASP A 290 26.38 -10.47 10.84
N ARG A 291 25.13 -10.67 10.42
CA ARG A 291 24.26 -11.75 10.91
C ARG A 291 24.37 -12.97 10.01
N ILE A 292 25.43 -13.72 10.25
CA ILE A 292 25.77 -14.96 9.56
C ILE A 292 25.54 -16.14 10.52
N CYS A 293 24.63 -17.06 10.19
CA CYS A 293 24.52 -18.37 10.84
C CYS A 293 25.02 -19.43 9.86
N ASP A 294 25.97 -20.27 10.30
CA ASP A 294 26.59 -21.34 9.50
C ASP A 294 27.20 -20.89 8.14
N GLY A 295 27.51 -19.61 7.99
CA GLY A 295 28.05 -19.04 6.76
C GLY A 295 27.02 -18.29 5.90
N ASP A 296 25.74 -18.35 6.26
CA ASP A 296 24.66 -17.72 5.51
C ASP A 296 24.05 -16.52 6.24
N PRO A 297 23.78 -15.40 5.53
CA PRO A 297 22.99 -14.28 6.04
C PRO A 297 21.61 -14.76 6.52
N ILE A 298 21.15 -14.25 7.67
CA ILE A 298 19.84 -14.62 8.21
C ILE A 298 18.92 -13.42 8.50
N LEU A 299 17.63 -13.68 8.38
CA LEU A 299 16.56 -12.80 8.84
C LEU A 299 16.48 -12.81 10.38
N GLY A 300 16.05 -11.70 10.96
CA GLY A 300 15.64 -11.68 12.37
C GLY A 300 14.21 -12.17 12.55
N TYR A 301 13.83 -12.45 13.79
CA TYR A 301 12.47 -12.84 14.13
C TYR A 301 11.61 -11.62 14.47
N PRO A 302 10.31 -11.61 14.12
CA PRO A 302 9.54 -12.72 13.53
C PRO A 302 9.60 -12.81 11.99
N ALA A 303 10.39 -11.99 11.30
CA ALA A 303 10.47 -12.02 9.83
C ALA A 303 10.96 -13.35 9.24
N ALA A 304 11.74 -14.12 10.00
CA ALA A 304 12.20 -15.44 9.59
C ALA A 304 11.09 -16.52 9.61
N VAL A 305 9.93 -16.28 10.23
CA VAL A 305 8.86 -17.28 10.33
C VAL A 305 8.18 -17.49 8.96
N PRO A 306 7.89 -18.74 8.50
CA PRO A 306 7.45 -19.00 7.12
C PRO A 306 6.10 -18.36 6.75
N SER A 307 5.25 -18.09 7.74
CA SER A 307 3.96 -17.42 7.56
C SER A 307 4.04 -15.90 7.44
N VAL A 308 5.23 -15.32 7.61
CA VAL A 308 5.45 -13.87 7.67
C VAL A 308 6.16 -13.39 6.40
N ILE A 309 5.72 -12.24 5.89
CA ILE A 309 6.42 -11.57 4.80
C ILE A 309 7.59 -10.78 5.40
N ALA A 310 8.80 -11.24 5.10
CA ALA A 310 10.02 -10.56 5.50
C ALA A 310 10.30 -9.33 4.63
N ALA A 311 10.60 -8.20 5.28
CA ALA A 311 10.86 -6.92 4.64
C ALA A 311 12.31 -6.46 4.83
N SER A 312 13.13 -6.54 3.78
CA SER A 312 14.46 -5.92 3.73
C SER A 312 14.40 -4.45 3.29
N ALA A 313 15.43 -3.67 3.61
CA ALA A 313 15.51 -2.26 3.24
C ALA A 313 16.36 -2.04 1.98
N SER A 314 15.87 -1.23 1.05
CA SER A 314 16.61 -0.74 -0.12
C SER A 314 16.91 0.75 0.01
N GLY A 315 18.03 1.18 -0.58
CA GLY A 315 18.35 2.59 -0.76
C GLY A 315 17.65 3.22 -1.97
N PHE A 316 17.92 4.50 -2.20
CA PHE A 316 17.35 5.30 -3.28
C PHE A 316 17.48 4.64 -4.67
N PHE A 317 18.59 3.95 -4.92
CA PHE A 317 18.86 3.29 -6.20
C PHE A 317 18.33 1.86 -6.29
N GLY A 318 17.50 1.42 -5.33
CA GLY A 318 16.95 0.06 -5.29
C GLY A 318 17.94 -1.02 -4.85
N SER A 319 19.19 -0.66 -4.55
CA SER A 319 20.18 -1.58 -3.97
C SER A 319 19.88 -1.84 -2.50
N LEU A 320 20.20 -3.03 -1.99
CA LEU A 320 20.11 -3.36 -0.57
C LEU A 320 20.85 -2.32 0.29
N SER A 321 20.20 -1.83 1.33
CA SER A 321 20.80 -0.91 2.31
C SER A 321 21.87 -1.62 3.13
N TYR A 322 22.96 -0.92 3.47
CA TYR A 322 24.11 -1.53 4.17
C TYR A 322 23.75 -2.17 5.52
N TYR A 323 22.74 -1.64 6.20
CA TYR A 323 22.26 -2.15 7.49
C TYR A 323 21.22 -3.26 7.35
N SER A 324 20.66 -3.47 6.15
CA SER A 324 19.57 -4.43 5.99
C SER A 324 20.08 -5.85 6.18
N ASN A 325 19.40 -6.60 7.04
CA ASN A 325 19.43 -8.05 6.98
C ASN A 325 18.81 -8.54 5.67
N TYR A 326 19.27 -9.71 5.26
CA TYR A 326 18.78 -10.48 4.12
C TYR A 326 19.14 -11.95 4.35
N GLY A 327 18.55 -12.86 3.59
CA GLY A 327 18.88 -14.28 3.68
C GLY A 327 17.65 -15.18 3.77
N VAL A 328 17.88 -16.42 4.19
CA VAL A 328 16.83 -17.42 4.35
C VAL A 328 16.09 -17.23 5.68
N GLY A 329 14.79 -17.52 5.67
CA GLY A 329 14.00 -17.72 6.89
C GLY A 329 14.01 -19.19 7.32
N GLU A 330 13.17 -19.53 8.29
CA GLU A 330 12.84 -20.92 8.62
C GLU A 330 12.22 -21.63 7.40
N GLU A 331 12.45 -22.95 7.29
CA GLU A 331 11.78 -23.82 6.29
C GLU A 331 10.44 -24.36 6.79
#